data_AF-A0A3M1KZ24-F1
#
_entry.id   AF-A0A3M1KZ24-F1
#
_cell.length_a   1.000
_cell.length_b   1.000
_cell.length_c   1.000
_cell.angle_alpha   90.00
_cell.angle_beta   90.00
_cell.angle_gamma   90.00
#
_symmetry.space_group_name_H-M   'P 1'
#
loop_
_entity.id
_entity.type
_entity.pdbx_description
1 polymer ?
#
loop_
_entity_poly.entity_id
_entity_poly.type
_entity_poly.pdbx_seq_one_letter_code
_entity_poly.pdbx_strand_id
1 'polypeptide(L)' 'IFPDLSYTKKPAEVRMGKGKGSPEGWCAPVKPGRMLFEMEGVSPAMAREALRLAAQKLPCSTRFCERESVHGS' A
#
# COMPACT_ATOMS: atom_id res chain seq x y z
N ILE A 1 -4.93 2.65 -3.54
CA ILE A 1 -4.98 2.85 -2.06
C ILE A 1 -4.72 4.31 -1.72
N PHE A 2 -5.20 4.84 -0.58
CA PHE A 2 -4.98 6.24 -0.17
C PHE A 2 -4.70 6.32 1.34
N PRO A 3 -3.75 7.16 1.80
CA PRO A 3 -3.39 7.27 3.21
C PRO A 3 -4.30 8.27 3.94
N ASP A 4 -5.41 7.78 4.49
CA ASP A 4 -6.44 8.55 5.19
C ASP A 4 -6.34 8.50 6.72
N LEU A 5 -5.56 7.56 7.27
CA LEU A 5 -5.42 7.40 8.72
C LEU A 5 -4.18 8.11 9.24
N SER A 6 -4.34 9.06 10.17
CA SER A 6 -3.21 9.70 10.85
C SER A 6 -2.68 8.83 12.00
N TYR A 7 -1.35 8.76 12.14
CA TYR A 7 -0.69 8.13 13.29
C TYR A 7 0.15 9.15 14.05
N THR A 8 0.30 8.91 15.36
CA THR A 8 0.95 9.86 16.28
C THR A 8 2.24 9.27 16.84
N LYS A 9 3.23 10.12 17.13
CA LYS A 9 4.48 9.72 17.77
C LYS A 9 4.80 10.67 18.93
N LYS A 10 5.41 10.14 19.99
CA LYS A 10 5.96 10.98 21.07
C LYS A 10 7.41 11.32 20.74
N PRO A 11 7.88 12.54 21.07
CA PRO A 11 9.30 12.88 20.97
C PRO A 11 10.17 11.90 21.75
N ALA A 12 11.39 11.64 21.28
CA ALA A 12 12.30 10.67 21.92
C ALA A 12 12.74 11.11 23.34
N GLU A 13 12.69 12.40 23.64
CA GLU A 13 13.23 13.00 24.86
C GLU A 13 12.24 13.00 26.05
N VAL A 14 10.97 12.62 25.84
CA VAL A 14 9.94 12.66 26.89
C VAL A 14 9.72 11.30 27.55
N ARG A 15 9.60 11.29 28.88
CA ARG A 15 9.17 10.10 29.62
C ARG A 15 7.74 9.69 29.23
N MET A 16 7.44 8.41 29.38
CA MET A 16 6.07 7.90 29.20
C MET A 16 5.08 8.58 30.16
N GLY A 17 3.81 8.68 29.75
CA GLY A 17 2.77 9.50 30.39
C GLY A 17 2.28 10.67 29.52
N LYS A 18 1.41 11.53 30.06
CA LYS A 18 0.89 12.77 29.43
C LYS A 18 0.05 12.63 28.14
N GLY A 19 -0.59 11.48 27.90
CA GLY A 19 -1.56 11.32 26.80
C GLY A 19 -0.95 10.92 25.45
N LYS A 20 -1.67 11.19 24.35
CA LYS A 20 -1.29 10.86 22.96
C LYS A 20 -0.31 11.91 22.41
N GLY A 21 0.62 11.51 21.54
CA GLY A 21 1.53 12.44 20.86
C GLY A 21 0.86 13.21 19.72
N SER A 22 1.61 14.11 19.09
CA SER A 22 1.18 14.82 17.88
C SER A 22 1.13 13.88 16.66
N PRO A 23 0.29 14.15 15.64
CA PRO A 23 0.33 13.44 14.37
C PRO A 23 1.71 13.55 13.70
N GLU A 24 2.29 12.42 13.30
CA GLU A 24 3.60 12.31 12.65
C GLU A 24 3.45 12.08 11.14
N GLY A 25 2.38 11.40 10.72
CA GLY A 25 2.13 11.10 9.32
C GLY A 25 0.83 10.36 9.09
N TRP A 26 0.70 9.81 7.88
CA TRP A 26 -0.48 9.12 7.41
C TRP A 26 -0.14 7.70 6.98
N CYS A 27 -1.08 6.78 7.15
CA CYS A 27 -0.96 5.40 6.69
C CYS A 27 -2.26 4.94 6.02
N ALA A 28 -2.12 3.94 5.15
CA ALA A 28 -3.23 3.25 4.53
C ALA A 28 -3.30 1.82 5.08
N PRO A 29 -4.38 1.40 5.75
CA PRO A 29 -4.53 0.02 6.20
C PRO A 29 -4.68 -0.94 5.01
N VAL A 30 -3.69 -1.81 4.80
CA VAL A 30 -3.70 -2.82 3.75
C VAL A 30 -3.98 -4.20 4.34
N LYS A 31 -5.07 -4.85 3.90
CA LYS A 31 -5.42 -6.22 4.26
C LYS A 31 -5.13 -7.19 3.09
N PRO A 32 -4.85 -8.48 3.35
CA PRO A 32 -4.66 -9.47 2.29
C PRO A 32 -5.84 -9.49 1.31
N GLY A 33 -5.55 -9.68 0.02
CA GLY A 33 -6.55 -9.68 -1.06
C GLY A 33 -6.94 -8.28 -1.59
N ARG A 34 -6.42 -7.19 -1.01
CA ARG A 34 -6.64 -5.84 -1.54
C ARG A 34 -5.77 -5.57 -2.78
N MET A 35 -6.39 -5.11 -3.87
CA MET A 35 -5.67 -4.55 -5.03
C MET A 35 -5.03 -3.20 -4.67
N LEU A 36 -3.72 -3.06 -4.90
CA LEU A 36 -2.95 -1.86 -4.54
C LEU A 36 -2.85 -0.86 -5.69
N PHE A 37 -2.52 -1.38 -6.88
CA PHE A 37 -2.31 -0.65 -8.12
C PHE A 37 -2.95 -1.39 -9.29
N GLU A 38 -3.34 -0.65 -10.31
CA GLU A 38 -3.85 -1.15 -11.59
C GLU A 38 -3.10 -0.46 -12.72
N MET A 39 -2.95 -1.14 -13.86
CA MET A 39 -2.22 -0.64 -15.02
C MET A 39 -2.89 -1.15 -16.30
N GLU A 40 -3.00 -0.28 -17.30
CA GLU A 40 -3.60 -0.55 -18.61
C GLU A 40 -2.78 0.17 -19.70
N GLY A 41 -2.91 -0.25 -20.96
CA GLY A 41 -2.29 0.43 -22.11
C GLY A 41 -0.82 0.08 -22.34
N VAL A 42 -0.34 -1.01 -21.73
CA VAL A 42 1.05 -1.47 -21.81
C VAL A 42 1.12 -2.97 -22.10
N SER A 43 2.28 -3.45 -22.58
CA SER A 43 2.47 -4.89 -22.77
C SER A 43 2.49 -5.64 -21.43
N PRO A 44 2.01 -6.91 -21.38
CA PRO A 44 2.02 -7.70 -20.14
C PRO A 44 3.42 -7.87 -19.54
N ALA A 45 4.46 -7.97 -20.38
CA ALA A 45 5.85 -8.05 -19.93
C ALA A 45 6.29 -6.78 -19.20
N MET A 46 5.94 -5.61 -19.73
CA MET A 46 6.27 -4.32 -19.11
C MET A 46 5.48 -4.12 -17.81
N ALA A 47 4.19 -4.46 -17.80
CA ALA A 47 3.36 -4.39 -16.58
C ALA A 47 3.93 -5.27 -15.45
N ARG A 48 4.32 -6.50 -15.79
CA ARG A 48 4.89 -7.46 -14.82
C ARG A 48 6.19 -6.94 -14.22
N GLU A 49 7.09 -6.40 -15.04
CA GLU A 49 8.36 -5.88 -14.56
C GLU A 49 8.19 -4.60 -13.72
N ALA A 50 7.35 -3.67 -14.17
CA ALA A 50 7.04 -2.45 -13.42
C ALA A 50 6.44 -2.76 -12.04
N LEU A 51 5.47 -3.69 -11.97
CA LEU A 51 4.86 -4.11 -10.71
C LEU A 51 5.82 -4.94 -9.83
N ARG A 52 6.75 -5.69 -10.42
CA ARG A 52 7.83 -6.37 -9.68
C ARG A 52 8.74 -5.37 -8.96
N LEU A 53 9.12 -4.29 -9.66
CA LEU A 53 9.94 -3.22 -9.07
C LEU A 53 9.17 -2.46 -7.98
N ALA A 54 7.89 -2.18 -8.18
CA ALA A 54 7.04 -1.56 -7.17
C ALA A 54 6.91 -2.44 -5.91
N ALA A 55 6.73 -3.76 -6.08
CA ALA A 55 6.64 -4.72 -4.99
C ALA A 55 7.87 -4.68 -4.05
N GLN A 56 9.07 -4.48 -4.59
CA GLN A 56 10.31 -4.37 -3.80
C GLN A 56 10.36 -3.14 -2.88
N LYS A 57 9.47 -2.17 -3.06
CA LYS A 57 9.38 -0.96 -2.24
C LYS A 57 8.25 -1.02 -1.22
N LEU A 58 7.47 -2.10 -1.22
CA LEU A 58 6.36 -2.28 -0.29
C LEU A 58 6.78 -3.16 0.89
N PRO A 59 6.25 -2.91 2.10
CA PRO A 59 6.57 -3.70 3.29
C PRO A 59 5.77 -5.02 3.35
N CYS A 60 5.17 -5.47 2.26
CA CYS A 60 4.32 -6.66 2.22
C CYS A 60 4.52 -7.47 0.94
N SER A 61 4.29 -8.78 1.02
CA SER A 61 4.28 -9.66 -0.15
C SER A 61 3.09 -9.33 -1.06
N THR A 62 3.34 -9.22 -2.36
CA THR A 62 2.32 -8.92 -3.37
C THR A 62 2.22 -10.04 -4.38
N ARG A 63 1.03 -10.20 -4.98
CA ARG A 63 0.78 -11.08 -6.12
C ARG A 63 0.41 -10.23 -7.33
N PHE A 64 0.99 -10.54 -8.48
CA PHE A 64 0.56 -9.97 -9.75
C PHE A 64 -0.71 -10.69 -10.23
N CYS A 65 -1.73 -9.92 -10.60
CA CYS A 65 -3.03 -10.42 -11.04
C CYS A 65 -3.37 -9.79 -12.39
N GLU A 66 -3.97 -10.58 -13.28
CA GLU A 66 -4.55 -10.11 -14.55
C GLU A 66 -6.07 -10.22 -14.43
N ARG A 67 -6.79 -9.30 -15.08
CA ARG A 67 -8.25 -9.39 -15.15
C ARG A 67 -8.61 -10.54 -16.10
N GLU A 68 -9.31 -11.56 -15.61
CA GLU A 68 -9.94 -12.54 -16.49
C GLU A 68 -11.04 -11.85 -17.31
N SER A 69 -11.06 -12.11 -18.61
CA SER A 69 -12.13 -11.65 -19.48
C SER A 69 -13.45 -12.25 -19.00
N VAL A 70 -14.31 -11.45 -18.39
CA VAL A 70 -15.68 -11.86 -18.09
C VAL A 70 -16.41 -11.93 -19.44
N HIS A 71 -16.38 -13.09 -20.08
CA HIS A 71 -17.40 -13.43 -21.07
C HIS A 71 -18.71 -13.52 -20.28
N GLY A 72 -19.59 -12.55 -20.52
CA GLY A 72 -20.91 -12.50 -19.91
C GLY A 72 -21.64 -13.83 -20.09
N SER A 73 -22.23 -14.29 -18.98
CA SER A 73 -23.40 -15.15 -19.02
C SER A 73 -24.64 -14.28 -19.19
#